data_AF-A0A8H6DVF2-F1
#
_entry.id   AF-A0A8H6DVF2-F1
#
_cell.length_a   1.000
_cell.length_b   1.000
_cell.length_c   1.000
_cell.angle_alpha   90.00
_cell.angle_beta   90.00
_cell.angle_gamma   90.00
#
_symmetry.space_group_name_H-M   'P 1'
#
loop_
_entity.id
_entity.type
_entity.pdbx_description
1 polymer ?
#
loop_
_entity_poly.entity_id
_entity_poly.type
_entity_poly.pdbx_seq_one_letter_code
_entity_poly.pdbx_strand_id
1 'polypeptide(L)'
;METPDSTYSGFLSLSTEIRCQIYDYLLAESYAITISAGYTTSDGIPVQDCARKTEIPGLPLHLAPIARRGHVASLLSVVMPPTIALEDGQTDDVESENLGLSAPLALSLTSRLVKDELRDCIRRRKHMLDARAVYDDDGVLQDDEENVEGISLHVSYPYGVLVLKSQYPYLLKQARRVYVSGYYTPLLEEEPTVPDPSDSEHLTPSNSLAAPSFNTPASGPSTSFVVAPSNSSRRPPRHGANRSPSRPRLRMGAPLSRQSCHASHITTAFPAFSKSTATHAPAALAHLVSTIMPKTLGSLTKFTARILFPGENTYGSVWGDDNSPVTHILRSICGGKIDMKVLRCNLGTGLKLTARPKPWSRIVSTSWVNWKKGDFMVEGSPNAARRASGSLSVSDLDQFLRGVQCGA
;
A
#
# COMPACT_ATOMS: atom_id res chain seq x y z
N MET A 1 35.08 -8.91 56.72
CA MET A 1 34.18 -9.30 55.62
C MET A 1 33.66 -8.01 55.03
N GLU A 2 34.32 -7.51 54.00
CA GLU A 2 33.83 -6.37 53.23
C GLU A 2 32.67 -6.87 52.38
N THR A 3 31.46 -6.42 52.70
CA THR A 3 30.34 -6.49 51.77
C THR A 3 30.66 -5.57 50.60
N PRO A 4 30.65 -6.02 49.34
CA PRO A 4 30.88 -5.12 48.22
C PRO A 4 29.76 -4.07 48.23
N ASP A 5 30.16 -2.84 48.54
CA ASP A 5 29.34 -1.66 48.38
C ASP A 5 28.88 -1.54 46.93
N SER A 6 27.66 -1.01 46.79
CA SER A 6 27.07 -0.47 45.57
C SER A 6 26.34 -1.45 44.64
N THR A 7 25.17 -1.92 45.11
CA THR A 7 23.97 -1.97 44.23
C THR A 7 23.29 -0.58 44.21
N TYR A 8 24.07 0.49 44.11
CA TYR A 8 23.54 1.85 44.06
C TYR A 8 23.03 2.12 42.64
N SER A 9 21.71 2.12 42.46
CA SER A 9 21.10 2.56 41.22
C SER A 9 20.96 4.08 41.24
N GLY A 10 21.82 4.77 40.49
CA GLY A 10 21.77 6.24 40.35
C GLY A 10 20.45 6.76 39.80
N PHE A 11 19.67 5.91 39.12
CA PHE A 11 18.32 6.25 38.65
C PHE A 11 17.28 6.15 39.78
N LEU A 12 17.37 5.13 40.63
CA LEU A 12 16.43 4.95 41.76
C LEU A 12 16.72 5.89 42.94
N SER A 13 17.93 6.47 43.01
CA SER A 13 18.26 7.50 43.99
C SER A 13 17.72 8.89 43.64
N LEU A 14 17.25 9.10 42.41
CA LEU A 14 16.53 10.32 42.03
C LEU A 14 15.18 10.39 42.76
N SER A 15 14.67 11.60 42.99
CA SER A 15 13.32 11.75 43.52
C SER A 15 12.27 11.28 42.50
N THR A 16 11.10 10.87 42.99
CA THR A 16 10.00 10.39 42.14
C THR A 16 9.56 11.42 41.11
N GLU A 17 9.64 12.70 41.43
CA GLU A 17 9.28 13.81 40.54
C GLU A 17 10.21 13.86 39.33
N ILE A 18 11.53 13.73 39.55
CA ILE A 18 12.53 13.71 38.47
C ILE A 18 12.34 12.46 37.60
N ARG A 19 12.12 11.29 38.21
CA ARG A 19 11.84 10.06 37.45
C ARG A 19 10.59 10.21 36.58
N CYS A 20 9.51 10.81 37.10
CA CYS A 20 8.30 11.08 36.33
C CYS A 20 8.57 12.00 35.13
N GLN A 21 9.37 13.06 35.30
CA GLN A 21 9.77 13.92 34.18
C GLN A 21 10.58 13.17 33.12
N ILE A 22 11.49 12.28 33.53
CA ILE A 22 12.23 11.41 32.60
C ILE A 22 11.27 10.49 31.86
N TYR A 23 10.30 9.88 32.53
CA TYR A 23 9.27 9.07 31.87
C TYR A 23 8.46 9.89 30.88
N ASP A 24 8.06 11.11 31.23
CA ASP A 24 7.32 12.00 30.33
C ASP A 24 8.11 12.35 29.07
N TYR A 25 9.41 12.60 29.21
CA TYR A 25 10.31 12.82 28.08
C TYR A 25 10.40 11.57 27.18
N LEU A 26 10.59 10.39 27.77
CA LEU A 26 10.72 9.14 27.01
C LEU A 26 9.42 8.70 26.34
N LEU A 27 8.27 9.00 26.94
CA LEU A 27 6.95 8.74 26.35
C LEU A 27 6.59 9.76 25.26
N ALA A 28 7.17 10.97 25.31
CA ALA A 28 7.02 11.97 24.27
C ALA A 28 7.87 11.67 23.02
N GLU A 29 8.90 10.82 23.13
CA GLU A 29 9.76 10.48 22.00
C GLU A 29 8.96 9.77 20.89
N SER A 30 8.91 10.39 19.72
CA SER A 30 8.31 9.78 18.53
C SER A 30 9.21 8.64 18.04
N TYR A 31 8.71 7.42 18.08
CA TYR A 31 9.48 6.25 17.68
C TYR A 31 8.99 5.75 16.31
N ALA A 32 9.60 6.25 15.25
CA ALA A 32 9.32 5.77 13.90
C ALA A 32 10.17 4.52 13.59
N ILE A 33 9.61 3.57 12.85
CA ILE A 33 10.33 2.41 12.32
C ILE A 33 9.95 2.26 10.85
N THR A 34 10.95 2.08 9.98
CA THR A 34 10.72 1.79 8.57
C THR A 34 11.10 0.35 8.26
N ILE A 35 10.17 -0.41 7.70
CA ILE A 35 10.33 -1.83 7.35
C ILE A 35 10.12 -1.99 5.85
N SER A 36 11.13 -2.55 5.19
CA SER A 36 11.13 -2.76 3.75
C SER A 36 11.94 -4.00 3.39
N ALA A 37 12.17 -4.21 2.09
CA ALA A 37 13.16 -5.15 1.59
C ALA A 37 13.96 -4.48 0.49
N GLY A 38 15.26 -4.80 0.40
CA GLY A 38 16.15 -4.22 -0.60
C GLY A 38 16.99 -5.26 -1.31
N TYR A 39 17.45 -4.92 -2.51
CA TYR A 39 18.26 -5.79 -3.35
C TYR A 39 19.65 -5.97 -2.74
N THR A 40 20.08 -7.22 -2.59
CA THR A 40 21.45 -7.54 -2.18
C THR A 40 22.36 -7.46 -3.40
N THR A 41 23.43 -6.67 -3.31
CA THR A 41 24.39 -6.49 -4.41
C THR A 41 25.83 -6.70 -3.92
N SER A 42 26.63 -7.41 -4.71
CA SER A 42 28.08 -7.57 -4.57
C SER A 42 28.71 -6.95 -5.82
N ASP A 43 29.58 -5.94 -5.66
CA ASP A 43 30.13 -5.15 -6.77
C ASP A 43 29.08 -4.58 -7.75
N GLY A 44 27.90 -4.21 -7.22
CA GLY A 44 26.77 -3.73 -8.04
C GLY A 44 26.01 -4.82 -8.80
N ILE A 45 26.43 -6.08 -8.69
CA ILE A 45 25.75 -7.24 -9.27
C ILE A 45 24.75 -7.80 -8.25
N PRO A 46 23.47 -8.03 -8.63
CA PRO A 46 22.49 -8.61 -7.72
C PRO A 46 22.88 -10.04 -7.33
N VAL A 47 22.95 -10.30 -6.04
CA VAL A 47 23.28 -11.60 -5.44
C VAL A 47 22.05 -12.18 -4.75
N GLN A 48 21.93 -13.50 -4.71
CA GLN A 48 20.90 -14.19 -3.95
C GLN A 48 21.35 -14.35 -2.48
N ASP A 49 20.49 -13.93 -1.56
CA ASP A 49 20.63 -14.13 -0.12
C ASP A 49 20.39 -15.60 0.25
N CYS A 50 21.42 -16.42 0.07
CA CYS A 50 21.44 -17.83 0.47
C CYS A 50 21.79 -18.02 1.97
N ALA A 51 22.16 -16.96 2.68
CA ALA A 51 22.62 -17.01 4.07
C ALA A 51 21.50 -16.78 5.10
N ARG A 52 20.26 -16.58 4.63
CA ARG A 52 19.13 -16.26 5.50
C ARG A 52 18.80 -17.40 6.46
N LYS A 53 18.89 -17.11 7.77
CA LYS A 53 18.54 -18.07 8.84
C LYS A 53 17.05 -18.41 8.89
N THR A 54 16.18 -17.45 8.54
CA THR A 54 14.73 -17.59 8.60
C THR A 54 14.10 -17.26 7.26
N GLU A 55 13.54 -18.26 6.58
CA GLU A 55 12.82 -18.05 5.34
C GLU A 55 11.57 -17.18 5.55
N ILE A 56 11.33 -16.25 4.62
CA ILE A 56 10.15 -15.37 4.63
C ILE A 56 9.26 -15.76 3.45
N PRO A 57 8.11 -16.39 3.68
CA PRO A 57 7.22 -16.82 2.60
C PRO A 57 6.83 -15.66 1.68
N GLY A 58 7.04 -15.83 0.38
CA GLY A 58 6.73 -14.83 -0.64
C GLY A 58 7.78 -13.73 -0.83
N LEU A 59 8.86 -13.69 -0.04
CA LEU A 59 9.98 -12.76 -0.26
C LEU A 59 11.02 -13.41 -1.18
N PRO A 60 11.33 -12.84 -2.36
CA PRO A 60 12.37 -13.38 -3.24
C PRO A 60 13.76 -13.42 -2.59
N LEU A 61 14.59 -14.38 -2.99
CA LEU A 61 15.95 -14.55 -2.44
C LEU A 61 16.90 -13.41 -2.81
N HIS A 62 16.65 -12.66 -3.88
CA HIS A 62 17.48 -11.50 -4.24
C HIS A 62 17.13 -10.22 -3.45
N LEU A 63 16.14 -10.29 -2.56
CA LEU A 63 15.74 -9.19 -1.68
C LEU A 63 15.98 -9.57 -0.23
N ALA A 64 16.83 -8.83 0.48
CA ALA A 64 17.02 -9.01 1.92
C ALA A 64 16.04 -8.14 2.73
N PRO A 65 15.56 -8.64 3.87
CA PRO A 65 14.71 -7.89 4.78
C PRO A 65 15.48 -6.70 5.39
N ILE A 66 14.84 -5.52 5.44
CA ILE A 66 15.41 -4.31 6.03
C ILE A 66 14.45 -3.76 7.08
N ALA A 67 14.94 -3.49 8.28
CA ALA A 67 14.22 -2.73 9.29
C ALA A 67 15.17 -1.67 9.88
N ARG A 68 14.75 -0.40 9.87
CA ARG A 68 15.54 0.72 10.40
C ARG A 68 14.72 1.54 11.39
N ARG A 69 15.37 2.03 12.44
CA ARG A 69 14.80 3.07 13.33
C ARG A 69 14.74 4.40 12.56
N GLY A 70 13.67 5.15 12.77
CA GLY A 70 13.36 6.39 12.05
C GLY A 70 12.47 6.20 10.82
N HIS A 71 11.93 7.30 10.33
CA HIS A 71 11.24 7.36 9.05
C HIS A 71 12.28 7.57 7.93
N VAL A 72 12.48 6.54 7.09
CA VAL A 72 13.47 6.58 6.01
C VAL A 72 12.73 6.51 4.67
N ALA A 73 12.42 7.67 4.10
CA ALA A 73 11.64 7.78 2.87
C ALA A 73 12.28 7.05 1.67
N SER A 74 13.61 6.94 1.63
CA SER A 74 14.33 6.21 0.57
C SER A 74 14.06 4.70 0.59
N LEU A 75 13.71 4.10 1.73
CA LEU A 75 13.35 2.67 1.80
C LEU A 75 11.95 2.37 1.26
N LEU A 76 11.11 3.41 1.10
CA LEU A 76 9.75 3.33 0.56
C LEU A 76 9.67 3.71 -0.91
N SER A 77 10.80 4.16 -1.49
CA SER A 77 10.94 4.50 -2.90
C SER A 77 10.87 3.24 -3.76
N VAL A 78 10.05 3.30 -4.80
CA VAL A 78 9.93 2.23 -5.79
C VAL A 78 10.82 2.51 -7.00
N VAL A 79 10.95 3.79 -7.39
CA VAL A 79 11.76 4.21 -8.54
C VAL A 79 13.25 4.00 -8.29
N MET A 80 13.68 4.27 -7.06
CA MET A 80 15.01 3.95 -6.58
C MET A 80 14.84 2.91 -5.47
N PRO A 81 14.78 1.61 -5.81
CA PRO A 81 14.63 0.58 -4.81
C PRO A 81 15.86 0.54 -3.90
N PRO A 82 15.69 0.23 -2.61
CA PRO A 82 16.82 0.17 -1.69
C PRO A 82 17.77 -0.98 -2.08
N THR A 83 19.08 -0.71 -2.03
CA THR A 83 20.14 -1.68 -2.31
C THR A 83 21.04 -1.83 -1.08
N ILE A 84 21.48 -3.05 -0.80
CA ILE A 84 22.42 -3.40 0.27
C ILE A 84 23.70 -3.91 -0.40
N ALA A 85 24.79 -3.15 -0.28
CA ALA A 85 26.10 -3.56 -0.75
C ALA A 85 26.70 -4.58 0.24
N LEU A 86 27.16 -5.73 -0.26
CA LEU A 86 27.81 -6.77 0.53
C LEU A 86 29.33 -6.56 0.67
N GLU A 87 29.92 -5.75 -0.23
CA GLU A 87 31.36 -5.49 -0.31
C GLU A 87 31.87 -4.55 0.79
N ASP A 88 30.99 -3.68 1.28
CA ASP A 88 31.27 -2.85 2.43
C ASP A 88 31.20 -3.74 3.67
N GLY A 89 32.22 -4.57 3.88
CA GLY A 89 32.47 -5.34 5.11
C GLY A 89 32.62 -4.48 6.37
N GLN A 90 32.23 -3.21 6.29
CA GLN A 90 32.01 -2.30 7.39
C GLN A 90 30.65 -2.62 8.04
N THR A 91 30.56 -3.82 8.61
CA THR A 91 29.52 -4.17 9.60
C THR A 91 29.76 -3.46 10.95
N ASP A 92 30.54 -2.39 10.98
CA ASP A 92 30.88 -1.64 12.19
C ASP A 92 29.78 -0.64 12.60
N ASP A 93 28.72 -0.48 11.78
CA ASP A 93 27.53 0.31 12.13
C ASP A 93 26.27 -0.59 12.34
N VAL A 94 26.49 -1.89 12.57
CA VAL A 94 25.44 -2.90 12.86
C VAL A 94 24.81 -2.70 14.25
N GLU A 95 25.26 -1.70 15.03
CA GLU A 95 24.46 -1.17 16.15
C GLU A 95 23.10 -0.62 15.68
N SER A 96 22.97 -0.27 14.38
CA SER A 96 21.74 0.28 13.79
C SER A 96 20.72 -0.74 13.28
N GLU A 97 21.05 -2.04 13.19
CA GLU A 97 20.13 -3.07 12.66
C GLU A 97 19.24 -3.72 13.73
N ASN A 98 19.69 -3.71 14.98
CA ASN A 98 18.80 -4.07 16.07
C ASN A 98 17.85 -2.91 16.29
N LEU A 99 16.58 -3.08 15.89
CA LEU A 99 15.49 -2.17 16.26
C LEU A 99 15.54 -1.80 17.75
N GLY A 100 16.13 -2.67 18.59
CA GLY A 100 16.31 -2.41 19.99
C GLY A 100 14.96 -2.39 20.70
N LEU A 101 15.01 -2.36 22.02
CA LEU A 101 13.79 -2.11 22.79
C LEU A 101 13.56 -0.60 22.78
N SER A 102 12.31 -0.16 22.55
CA SER A 102 11.98 1.26 22.77
C SER A 102 12.40 1.64 24.20
N ALA A 103 12.92 2.85 24.40
CA ALA A 103 13.38 3.31 25.71
C ALA A 103 12.40 3.03 26.87
N PRO A 104 11.07 3.27 26.75
CA PRO A 104 10.14 2.92 27.82
C PRO A 104 10.03 1.41 28.07
N LEU A 105 10.10 0.57 27.02
CA LEU A 105 10.14 -0.88 27.18
C LEU A 105 11.43 -1.34 27.86
N ALA A 106 12.58 -0.81 27.44
CA ALA A 106 13.86 -1.12 28.06
C ALA A 106 13.85 -0.79 29.56
N LEU A 107 13.38 0.41 29.94
CA LEU A 107 13.24 0.80 31.34
C LEU A 107 12.29 -0.10 32.12
N SER A 108 11.15 -0.48 31.53
CA SER A 108 10.16 -1.35 32.18
C SER A 108 10.71 -2.75 32.52
N LEU A 109 11.81 -3.17 31.88
CA LEU A 109 12.47 -4.44 32.13
C LEU A 109 13.58 -4.35 33.19
N THR A 110 14.01 -3.15 33.57
CA THR A 110 15.12 -2.96 34.54
C THR A 110 14.73 -3.24 35.99
N SER A 111 13.54 -2.76 36.42
CA SER A 111 13.09 -2.85 37.82
C SER A 111 11.58 -2.86 37.92
N ARG A 112 11.05 -3.57 38.92
CA ARG A 112 9.60 -3.60 39.20
C ARG A 112 9.07 -2.23 39.61
N LEU A 113 9.81 -1.48 40.43
CA LEU A 113 9.42 -0.14 40.85
C LEU A 113 9.30 0.80 39.64
N VAL A 114 10.32 0.82 38.79
CA VAL A 114 10.33 1.62 37.54
C VAL A 114 9.18 1.22 36.63
N LYS A 115 8.90 -0.09 36.52
CA LYS A 115 7.79 -0.60 35.72
C LYS A 115 6.44 -0.11 36.23
N ASP A 116 6.21 -0.15 37.54
CA ASP A 116 4.95 0.27 38.14
C ASP A 116 4.77 1.80 38.03
N GLU A 117 5.81 2.58 38.35
CA GLU A 117 5.82 4.05 38.18
C GLU A 117 5.58 4.44 36.71
N LEU A 118 6.26 3.78 35.75
CA LEU A 118 6.07 4.04 34.33
C LEU A 118 4.66 3.67 33.87
N ARG A 119 4.08 2.55 34.34
CA ARG A 119 2.69 2.19 34.03
C ARG A 119 1.70 3.20 34.60
N ASP A 120 1.96 3.75 35.78
CA ASP A 120 1.15 4.80 36.39
C ASP A 120 1.25 6.10 35.58
N CYS A 121 2.46 6.46 35.16
CA CYS A 121 2.70 7.60 34.28
C CYS A 121 1.95 7.45 32.95
N ILE A 122 2.06 6.28 32.28
CA ILE A 122 1.33 5.98 31.04
C ILE A 122 -0.19 6.09 31.26
N ARG A 123 -0.72 5.57 32.38
CA ARG A 123 -2.15 5.66 32.71
C ARG A 123 -2.59 7.11 32.91
N ARG A 124 -1.86 7.89 33.70
CA ARG A 124 -2.15 9.32 33.94
C ARG A 124 -2.12 10.10 32.63
N ARG A 125 -1.08 9.90 31.82
CA ARG A 125 -0.95 10.56 30.51
C ARG A 125 -2.11 10.20 29.58
N LYS A 126 -2.51 8.93 29.55
CA LYS A 126 -3.69 8.50 28.79
C LYS A 126 -4.95 9.24 29.25
N HIS A 127 -5.21 9.34 30.55
CA HIS A 127 -6.35 10.11 31.06
C HIS A 127 -6.30 11.59 30.66
N MET A 128 -5.12 12.21 30.65
CA MET A 128 -4.97 13.60 30.21
C MET A 128 -5.22 13.76 28.71
N LEU A 129 -4.73 12.84 27.88
CA LEU A 129 -4.99 12.82 26.44
C LEU A 129 -6.47 12.59 26.16
N ASP A 130 -7.11 11.65 26.86
CA ASP A 130 -8.54 11.38 26.73
C ASP A 130 -9.39 12.60 27.15
N ALA A 131 -8.92 13.40 28.11
CA ALA A 131 -9.59 14.64 28.52
C ALA A 131 -9.38 15.82 27.54
N ARG A 132 -8.28 15.81 26.79
CA ARG A 132 -7.97 16.82 25.74
C ARG A 132 -8.46 16.41 24.35
N ALA A 133 -8.83 15.15 24.19
CA ALA A 133 -9.23 14.56 22.94
C ALA A 133 -10.41 15.32 22.31
N VAL A 134 -10.18 15.81 21.10
CA VAL A 134 -11.23 16.37 20.25
C VAL A 134 -11.82 15.23 19.43
N TYR A 135 -13.14 15.18 19.35
CA TYR A 135 -13.86 14.22 18.52
C TYR A 135 -14.54 14.97 17.38
N ASP A 136 -14.44 14.43 16.17
CA ASP A 136 -15.19 14.92 15.02
C ASP A 136 -16.71 14.74 15.27
N ASP A 137 -17.57 15.36 14.44
CA ASP A 137 -19.03 15.20 14.48
C ASP A 137 -19.48 13.72 14.44
N ASP A 138 -18.65 12.85 13.85
CA ASP A 138 -18.87 11.41 13.79
C ASP A 138 -18.49 10.66 15.09
N GLY A 139 -18.05 11.35 16.15
CA GLY A 139 -17.59 10.76 17.40
C GLY A 139 -16.29 9.95 17.26
N VAL A 140 -15.39 10.36 16.36
CA VAL A 140 -14.07 9.73 16.15
C VAL A 140 -12.99 10.69 16.60
N LEU A 141 -12.00 10.19 17.35
CA LEU A 141 -10.83 10.96 17.76
C LEU A 141 -10.20 11.66 16.56
N GLN A 142 -10.16 13.00 16.60
CA GLN A 142 -9.46 13.80 15.62
C GLN A 142 -7.96 13.48 15.71
N ASP A 143 -7.33 13.30 14.57
CA ASP A 143 -5.90 13.02 14.54
C ASP A 143 -5.16 14.36 14.64
N ASP A 144 -4.75 14.71 15.85
CA ASP A 144 -3.76 15.77 16.04
C ASP A 144 -2.45 15.30 15.43
N GLU A 145 -2.06 15.89 14.29
CA GLU A 145 -0.75 15.64 13.67
C GLU A 145 0.38 15.90 14.69
N GLU A 146 0.16 16.79 15.65
CA GLU A 146 1.08 17.11 16.76
C GLU A 146 1.25 15.99 17.80
N ASN A 147 0.26 15.10 17.96
CA ASN A 147 0.37 13.96 18.88
C ASN A 147 1.12 12.80 18.22
N VAL A 148 2.42 12.98 17.97
CA VAL A 148 3.33 11.97 17.39
C VAL A 148 3.77 10.91 18.41
N GLU A 149 3.10 10.83 19.57
CA GLU A 149 3.46 9.92 20.64
C GLU A 149 3.28 8.45 20.25
N GLY A 150 4.29 7.64 20.60
CA GLY A 150 4.30 6.19 20.43
C GLY A 150 4.90 5.71 19.10
N ILE A 151 4.76 4.40 18.85
CA ILE A 151 5.41 3.75 17.72
C ILE A 151 4.63 4.00 16.43
N SER A 152 5.32 4.57 15.43
CA SER A 152 4.82 4.75 14.07
C SER A 152 5.56 3.81 13.11
N LEU A 153 4.85 2.86 12.51
CA LEU A 153 5.42 1.93 11.54
C LEU A 153 5.21 2.43 10.12
N HIS A 154 6.28 2.48 9.34
CA HIS A 154 6.26 2.76 7.91
C HIS A 154 6.69 1.49 7.16
N VAL A 155 5.82 0.96 6.32
CA VAL A 155 5.97 -0.39 5.78
C VAL A 155 5.81 -0.35 4.27
N SER A 156 6.76 -0.91 3.52
CA SER A 156 6.63 -1.04 2.07
C SER A 156 5.70 -2.20 1.69
N TYR A 157 4.86 -2.00 0.67
CA TYR A 157 4.04 -3.05 0.07
C TYR A 157 4.62 -3.47 -1.28
N PRO A 158 4.75 -4.77 -1.59
CA PRO A 158 4.32 -5.92 -0.77
C PRO A 158 5.37 -6.43 0.22
N TYR A 159 6.65 -6.16 -0.01
CA TYR A 159 7.74 -6.87 0.67
C TYR A 159 7.87 -6.55 2.16
N GLY A 160 7.81 -5.27 2.55
CA GLY A 160 7.87 -4.87 3.96
C GLY A 160 6.74 -5.47 4.80
N VAL A 161 5.56 -5.68 4.21
CA VAL A 161 4.43 -6.35 4.90
C VAL A 161 4.76 -7.82 5.19
N LEU A 162 5.41 -8.52 4.26
CA LEU A 162 5.86 -9.90 4.48
C LEU A 162 6.93 -9.97 5.58
N VAL A 163 7.90 -9.05 5.56
CA VAL A 163 8.96 -8.94 6.56
C VAL A 163 8.40 -8.65 7.95
N LEU A 164 7.49 -7.67 8.06
CA LEU A 164 6.85 -7.32 9.32
C LEU A 164 6.06 -8.49 9.92
N LYS A 165 5.35 -9.27 9.09
CA LYS A 165 4.60 -10.44 9.54
C LYS A 165 5.52 -11.56 10.05
N SER A 166 6.64 -11.82 9.37
CA SER A 166 7.51 -12.95 9.69
C SER A 166 8.51 -12.65 10.80
N GLN A 167 9.15 -11.48 10.79
CA GLN A 167 10.25 -11.16 11.69
C GLN A 167 9.85 -10.29 12.88
N TYR A 168 8.88 -9.38 12.70
CA TYR A 168 8.55 -8.37 13.71
C TYR A 168 7.05 -8.30 14.10
N PRO A 169 6.35 -9.44 14.30
CA PRO A 169 4.91 -9.42 14.58
C PRO A 169 4.56 -8.70 15.91
N TYR A 170 5.51 -8.61 16.84
CA TYR A 170 5.31 -7.94 18.12
C TYR A 170 5.14 -6.42 17.99
N LEU A 171 5.74 -5.80 16.95
CA LEU A 171 5.63 -4.36 16.71
C LEU A 171 4.19 -3.94 16.44
N LEU A 172 3.39 -4.81 15.80
CA LEU A 172 1.98 -4.52 15.49
C LEU A 172 1.13 -4.31 16.75
N LYS A 173 1.47 -4.97 17.86
CA LYS A 173 0.75 -4.82 19.14
C LYS A 173 1.10 -3.52 19.86
N GLN A 174 2.22 -2.90 19.51
CA GLN A 174 2.75 -1.71 20.15
C GLN A 174 2.56 -0.46 19.29
N ALA A 175 2.40 -0.64 17.98
CA ALA A 175 2.18 0.44 17.02
C ALA A 175 0.88 1.19 17.33
N ARG A 176 0.99 2.51 17.39
CA ARG A 176 -0.16 3.42 17.41
C ARG A 176 -0.56 3.85 16.02
N ARG A 177 0.44 4.01 15.14
CA ARG A 177 0.24 4.45 13.76
C ARG A 177 0.92 3.48 12.82
N VAL A 178 0.22 3.08 11.76
CA VAL A 178 0.79 2.21 10.72
C VAL A 178 0.53 2.81 9.35
N TYR A 179 1.61 3.03 8.61
CA TYR A 179 1.64 3.57 7.26
C TYR A 179 2.14 2.49 6.32
N VAL A 180 1.29 2.06 5.39
CA VAL A 180 1.67 1.12 4.33
C VAL A 180 1.77 1.89 3.02
N SER A 181 2.88 1.78 2.31
CA SER A 181 3.09 2.44 1.03
C SER A 181 3.66 1.48 0.00
N GLY A 182 3.11 1.46 -1.21
CA GLY A 182 3.67 0.64 -2.29
C GLY A 182 2.78 0.65 -3.52
N TYR A 183 2.97 -0.34 -4.37
CA TYR A 183 2.22 -0.45 -5.61
C TYR A 183 1.63 -1.85 -5.77
N TYR A 184 0.63 -1.95 -6.64
CA TYR A 184 -0.04 -3.19 -6.96
C TYR A 184 -0.17 -3.35 -8.47
N THR A 185 0.41 -4.43 -8.98
CA THR A 185 0.26 -4.88 -10.35
C THR A 185 -0.58 -6.17 -10.33
N PRO A 186 -1.74 -6.20 -11.01
CA PRO A 186 -2.56 -7.42 -11.07
C PRO A 186 -1.77 -8.53 -11.77
N LEU A 187 -2.00 -9.77 -11.36
CA LEU A 187 -1.42 -10.92 -12.05
C LEU A 187 -2.13 -11.01 -13.42
N LEU A 188 -1.40 -10.84 -14.51
CA LEU A 188 -1.92 -11.22 -15.82
C LEU A 188 -2.05 -12.75 -15.81
N GLU A 189 -3.28 -13.25 -15.76
CA GLU A 189 -3.54 -14.64 -16.09
C GLU A 189 -2.97 -14.88 -17.49
N GLU A 190 -1.99 -15.78 -17.59
CA GLU A 190 -1.52 -16.25 -18.89
C GLU A 190 -2.75 -16.83 -19.59
N GLU A 191 -3.23 -16.13 -20.62
CA GLU A 191 -4.32 -16.59 -21.47
C GLU A 191 -3.99 -18.02 -21.88
N PRO A 192 -4.89 -19.00 -21.67
CA PRO A 192 -4.58 -20.40 -21.94
C PRO A 192 -4.19 -20.53 -23.40
N THR A 193 -2.91 -20.77 -23.65
CA THR A 193 -2.37 -21.05 -24.97
C THR A 193 -3.20 -22.22 -25.52
N VAL A 194 -4.03 -21.93 -26.50
CA VAL A 194 -4.78 -22.96 -27.24
C VAL A 194 -3.73 -23.97 -27.71
N PRO A 195 -3.83 -25.27 -27.35
CA PRO A 195 -2.91 -26.25 -27.89
C PRO A 195 -3.08 -26.28 -29.41
N ASP A 196 -2.00 -26.01 -30.13
CA ASP A 196 -1.93 -26.12 -31.58
C ASP A 196 -2.48 -27.49 -32.02
N PRO A 197 -3.46 -27.55 -32.92
CA PRO A 197 -3.96 -28.80 -33.47
C PRO A 197 -3.03 -29.24 -34.59
N SER A 198 -1.82 -29.69 -34.26
CA SER A 198 -0.93 -30.33 -35.22
C SER A 198 -0.30 -31.57 -34.62
N ASP A 199 -1.13 -32.55 -34.28
CA ASP A 199 -0.73 -33.97 -34.23
C ASP A 199 -1.97 -34.82 -34.53
N SER A 200 -2.30 -34.90 -35.81
CA SER A 200 -3.13 -35.97 -36.35
C SER A 200 -2.24 -37.18 -36.59
N GLU A 201 -2.62 -38.34 -36.04
CA GLU A 201 -2.87 -39.58 -36.80
C GLU A 201 -3.30 -40.75 -35.88
N HIS A 202 -4.58 -41.14 -36.03
CA HIS A 202 -5.10 -42.52 -36.17
C HIS A 202 -4.92 -43.54 -35.02
N LEU A 203 -5.86 -44.42 -34.60
CA LEU A 203 -7.22 -44.90 -34.93
C LEU A 203 -7.60 -45.78 -33.70
N THR A 204 -8.80 -45.83 -33.12
CA THR A 204 -10.01 -46.48 -33.64
C THR A 204 -11.13 -46.42 -32.57
N PRO A 205 -12.39 -46.62 -32.97
CA PRO A 205 -13.58 -46.38 -32.15
C PRO A 205 -14.16 -47.66 -31.55
N SER A 206 -14.99 -47.56 -30.51
CA SER A 206 -16.17 -48.41 -30.29
C SER A 206 -16.99 -47.99 -29.06
N ASN A 207 -18.24 -47.56 -29.33
CA ASN A 207 -19.51 -47.97 -28.71
C ASN A 207 -19.67 -47.93 -27.18
N SER A 208 -20.83 -47.63 -26.58
CA SER A 208 -22.18 -47.19 -26.97
C SER A 208 -23.00 -47.14 -25.66
N LEU A 209 -24.24 -46.63 -25.73
CA LEU A 209 -25.38 -46.64 -24.76
C LEU A 209 -25.56 -45.31 -24.00
N ALA A 210 -26.50 -44.41 -24.36
CA ALA A 210 -27.98 -44.47 -24.26
C ALA A 210 -28.46 -44.63 -22.80
N ALA A 211 -29.41 -43.88 -22.23
CA ALA A 211 -30.29 -42.76 -22.58
C ALA A 211 -30.91 -42.26 -21.23
N PRO A 212 -32.16 -41.74 -21.15
CA PRO A 212 -32.58 -40.35 -21.33
C PRO A 212 -33.16 -39.72 -20.04
N SER A 213 -33.39 -38.40 -20.01
CA SER A 213 -34.44 -37.84 -19.16
C SER A 213 -35.16 -36.71 -19.89
N PHE A 214 -36.41 -37.02 -20.24
CA PHE A 214 -37.45 -36.10 -20.66
C PHE A 214 -37.77 -35.09 -19.54
N ASN A 215 -37.99 -33.82 -19.91
CA ASN A 215 -39.19 -33.04 -19.60
C ASN A 215 -39.04 -31.57 -20.06
N THR A 216 -39.58 -31.30 -21.24
CA THR A 216 -40.21 -30.03 -21.65
C THR A 216 -41.66 -30.39 -22.03
N PRO A 217 -42.67 -29.48 -22.06
CA PRO A 217 -42.55 -28.08 -22.49
C PRO A 217 -43.45 -27.04 -21.81
N ALA A 218 -43.16 -25.75 -22.06
CA ALA A 218 -44.09 -24.68 -22.46
C ALA A 218 -43.37 -23.32 -22.33
N SER A 219 -42.92 -22.69 -23.42
CA SER A 219 -43.64 -21.65 -24.18
C SER A 219 -43.32 -20.22 -23.74
N GLY A 220 -42.64 -19.45 -24.62
CA GLY A 220 -42.70 -17.97 -24.61
C GLY A 220 -41.40 -17.29 -25.06
N PRO A 221 -41.46 -16.23 -25.92
CA PRO A 221 -40.52 -16.10 -27.02
C PRO A 221 -39.40 -15.06 -26.82
N SER A 222 -38.22 -15.39 -27.34
CA SER A 222 -37.08 -14.49 -27.50
C SER A 222 -37.29 -13.54 -28.69
N THR A 223 -37.17 -12.25 -28.44
CA THR A 223 -37.19 -11.18 -29.45
C THR A 223 -35.86 -11.11 -30.20
N SER A 224 -35.84 -11.57 -31.45
CA SER A 224 -34.79 -11.30 -32.42
C SER A 224 -35.04 -9.96 -33.11
N PHE A 225 -34.08 -9.03 -33.05
CA PHE A 225 -34.11 -7.79 -33.81
C PHE A 225 -33.74 -8.07 -35.28
N VAL A 226 -34.76 -8.07 -36.15
CA VAL A 226 -34.60 -8.01 -37.61
C VAL A 226 -34.65 -6.55 -38.03
N VAL A 227 -33.56 -6.09 -38.66
CA VAL A 227 -33.47 -4.80 -39.33
C VAL A 227 -34.25 -4.88 -40.64
N ALA A 228 -35.36 -4.15 -40.73
CA ALA A 228 -36.10 -3.93 -41.97
C ALA A 228 -35.74 -2.55 -42.56
N PRO A 229 -35.49 -2.44 -43.87
CA PRO A 229 -35.24 -1.17 -44.53
C PRO A 229 -36.56 -0.50 -44.94
N SER A 230 -36.80 0.72 -44.47
CA SER A 230 -37.92 1.54 -44.94
C SER A 230 -37.52 2.37 -46.15
N ASN A 231 -38.19 2.10 -47.27
CA ASN A 231 -38.29 2.96 -48.43
C ASN A 231 -38.84 4.35 -48.06
N SER A 232 -38.20 5.40 -48.56
CA SER A 232 -38.88 6.68 -48.83
C SER A 232 -38.50 7.15 -50.23
N SER A 233 -39.55 7.32 -51.02
CA SER A 233 -39.59 7.68 -52.42
C SER A 233 -39.36 9.17 -52.69
N ARG A 234 -38.63 9.43 -53.78
CA ARG A 234 -38.88 10.44 -54.84
C ARG A 234 -38.97 11.92 -54.46
N ARG A 235 -38.00 12.71 -54.95
CA ARG A 235 -38.20 13.99 -55.68
C ARG A 235 -36.89 14.42 -56.42
N PRO A 236 -36.94 15.35 -57.40
CA PRO A 236 -36.51 15.17 -58.80
C PRO A 236 -35.09 15.70 -59.10
N PRO A 237 -34.55 15.51 -60.33
CA PRO A 237 -33.17 15.83 -60.65
C PRO A 237 -33.02 17.32 -60.96
N ARG A 238 -32.06 17.97 -60.30
CA ARG A 238 -31.49 19.23 -60.80
C ARG A 238 -30.09 18.96 -61.30
N HIS A 239 -29.94 19.05 -62.62
CA HIS A 239 -28.67 19.29 -63.28
C HIS A 239 -28.05 20.56 -62.68
N GLY A 240 -26.86 20.39 -62.11
CA GLY A 240 -25.99 21.46 -61.66
C GLY A 240 -24.58 20.90 -61.64
N ALA A 241 -23.94 20.94 -62.81
CA ALA A 241 -22.53 20.62 -62.96
C ALA A 241 -21.72 21.58 -62.08
N ASN A 242 -21.18 21.09 -60.97
CA ASN A 242 -20.12 21.77 -60.26
C ASN A 242 -19.03 20.75 -59.95
N ARG A 243 -18.11 20.59 -60.91
CA ARG A 243 -16.85 19.87 -60.74
C ARG A 243 -15.93 20.71 -59.86
N SER A 244 -16.14 20.67 -58.56
CA SER A 244 -15.10 21.04 -57.61
C SER A 244 -14.08 19.88 -57.55
N PRO A 245 -12.78 20.11 -57.83
CA PRO A 245 -11.78 19.06 -57.68
C PRO A 245 -11.75 18.64 -56.21
N SER A 246 -11.98 17.35 -55.96
CA SER A 246 -11.81 16.73 -54.66
C SER A 246 -10.38 16.96 -54.20
N ARG A 247 -10.18 17.96 -53.34
CA ARG A 247 -8.93 18.22 -52.64
C ARG A 247 -8.50 16.88 -52.00
N PRO A 248 -7.30 16.36 -52.28
CA PRO A 248 -6.85 15.13 -51.64
C PRO A 248 -6.85 15.38 -50.14
N ARG A 249 -7.79 14.75 -49.43
CA ARG A 249 -7.71 14.64 -47.98
C ARG A 249 -6.50 13.77 -47.72
N LEU A 250 -5.38 14.40 -47.41
CA LEU A 250 -4.29 13.78 -46.68
C LEU A 250 -4.93 13.16 -45.44
N ARG A 251 -5.20 11.85 -45.52
CA ARG A 251 -5.39 11.02 -44.32
C ARG A 251 -4.09 11.16 -43.56
N MET A 252 -4.08 12.05 -42.58
CA MET A 252 -3.11 11.97 -41.49
C MET A 252 -3.17 10.52 -41.02
N GLY A 253 -2.05 9.81 -41.17
CA GLY A 253 -1.92 8.45 -40.64
C GLY A 253 -2.35 8.43 -39.18
N ALA A 254 -2.80 7.27 -38.69
CA ALA A 254 -3.10 7.08 -37.28
C ALA A 254 -1.97 7.71 -36.44
N PRO A 255 -2.29 8.51 -35.40
CA PRO A 255 -1.27 9.21 -34.63
C PRO A 255 -0.19 8.22 -34.18
N LEU A 256 1.06 8.52 -34.52
CA LEU A 256 2.20 7.70 -34.14
C LEU A 256 2.22 7.51 -32.61
N SER A 257 2.23 6.23 -32.21
CA SER A 257 2.61 5.55 -30.96
C SER A 257 3.23 6.34 -29.78
N ARG A 258 2.82 7.57 -29.46
CA ARG A 258 3.25 8.27 -28.24
C ARG A 258 2.79 7.56 -26.95
N GLN A 259 1.66 6.84 -26.99
CA GLN A 259 1.18 6.03 -25.87
C GLN A 259 2.08 4.83 -25.58
N SER A 260 2.68 4.22 -26.62
CA SER A 260 3.52 3.03 -26.46
C SER A 260 4.81 3.30 -25.68
N CYS A 261 5.40 4.48 -25.82
CA CYS A 261 6.64 4.83 -25.11
C CYS A 261 6.42 5.17 -23.63
N HIS A 262 5.23 5.68 -23.26
CA HIS A 262 4.93 5.98 -21.86
C HIS A 262 4.55 4.72 -21.08
N ALA A 263 3.84 3.77 -21.70
CA ALA A 263 3.52 2.49 -21.09
C ALA A 263 4.78 1.70 -20.71
N SER A 264 5.79 1.63 -21.60
CA SER A 264 7.02 0.87 -21.36
C SER A 264 7.87 1.41 -20.19
N HIS A 265 7.87 2.74 -19.98
CA HIS A 265 8.60 3.33 -18.86
C HIS A 265 7.92 3.06 -17.51
N ILE A 266 6.59 2.99 -17.46
CA ILE A 266 5.84 2.67 -16.23
C ILE A 266 6.03 1.21 -15.85
N THR A 267 5.93 0.29 -16.81
CA THR A 267 6.13 -1.15 -16.53
C THR A 267 7.56 -1.46 -16.09
N THR A 268 8.54 -0.67 -16.54
CA THR A 268 9.94 -0.79 -16.10
C THR A 268 10.13 -0.26 -14.68
N ALA A 269 9.48 0.85 -14.32
CA ALA A 269 9.54 1.42 -12.98
C ALA A 269 8.73 0.61 -11.93
N PHE A 270 7.67 -0.07 -12.36
CA PHE A 270 6.77 -0.85 -11.50
C PHE A 270 6.59 -2.26 -12.04
N PRO A 271 7.56 -3.16 -11.82
CA PRO A 271 7.51 -4.52 -12.36
C PRO A 271 6.41 -5.37 -11.71
N ALA A 272 5.94 -6.39 -12.42
CA ALA A 272 5.04 -7.39 -11.84
C ALA A 272 5.73 -8.16 -10.71
N PHE A 273 4.97 -8.50 -9.66
CA PHE A 273 5.49 -9.30 -8.57
C PHE A 273 5.57 -10.78 -8.95
N SER A 274 6.46 -11.52 -8.27
CA SER A 274 6.51 -12.98 -8.42
C SER A 274 5.17 -13.62 -8.02
N LYS A 275 4.80 -14.75 -8.64
CA LYS A 275 3.59 -15.52 -8.30
C LYS A 275 3.52 -15.84 -6.79
N SER A 276 4.68 -16.14 -6.17
CA SER A 276 4.80 -16.38 -4.72
C SER A 276 4.52 -15.13 -3.88
N THR A 277 5.06 -13.97 -4.27
CA THR A 277 4.79 -12.69 -3.58
C THR A 277 3.32 -12.29 -3.72
N ALA A 278 2.75 -12.39 -4.93
CA ALA A 278 1.38 -12.01 -5.23
C ALA A 278 0.35 -12.83 -4.43
N THR A 279 0.66 -14.09 -4.09
CA THR A 279 -0.20 -14.96 -3.29
C THR A 279 -0.08 -14.70 -1.78
N HIS A 280 1.14 -14.48 -1.27
CA HIS A 280 1.36 -14.34 0.17
C HIS A 280 1.12 -12.92 0.70
N ALA A 281 1.39 -11.89 -0.11
CA ALA A 281 1.31 -10.49 0.32
C ALA A 281 -0.11 -10.03 0.72
N PRO A 282 -1.18 -10.37 -0.02
CA PRO A 282 -2.53 -9.97 0.36
C PRO A 282 -2.98 -10.62 1.68
N ALA A 283 -2.63 -11.90 1.90
CA ALA A 283 -2.89 -12.59 3.16
C ALA A 283 -2.09 -12.00 4.33
N ALA A 284 -0.85 -11.57 4.09
CA ALA A 284 -0.05 -10.88 5.11
C ALA A 284 -0.60 -9.50 5.46
N LEU A 285 -1.04 -8.74 4.46
CA LEU A 285 -1.70 -7.45 4.64
C LEU A 285 -3.01 -7.59 5.41
N ALA A 286 -3.82 -8.60 5.07
CA ALA A 286 -5.08 -8.88 5.75
C ALA A 286 -4.85 -9.19 7.25
N HIS A 287 -3.82 -9.97 7.57
CA HIS A 287 -3.42 -10.28 8.94
C HIS A 287 -2.89 -9.05 9.70
N LEU A 288 -2.08 -8.22 9.04
CA LEU A 288 -1.60 -6.96 9.60
C LEU A 288 -2.79 -6.09 10.01
N VAL A 289 -3.72 -5.85 9.09
CA VAL A 289 -4.88 -4.98 9.31
C VAL A 289 -5.79 -5.54 10.41
N SER A 290 -6.06 -6.85 10.44
CA SER A 290 -6.90 -7.45 11.49
C SER A 290 -6.24 -7.41 12.87
N THR A 291 -4.90 -7.46 12.94
CA THR A 291 -4.15 -7.35 14.20
C THR A 291 -4.23 -5.94 14.78
N ILE A 292 -4.16 -4.92 13.92
CA ILE A 292 -4.13 -3.52 14.35
C ILE A 292 -5.54 -2.91 14.51
N MET A 293 -6.54 -3.43 13.81
CA MET A 293 -7.95 -3.00 13.90
C MET A 293 -8.86 -4.13 14.44
N PRO A 294 -8.62 -4.64 15.67
CA PRO A 294 -9.49 -5.65 16.26
C PRO A 294 -10.89 -5.08 16.56
N LYS A 295 -11.87 -5.98 16.73
CA LYS A 295 -13.24 -5.61 17.15
C LYS A 295 -13.28 -4.97 18.54
N THR A 296 -12.32 -5.30 19.39
CA THR A 296 -12.15 -4.75 20.74
C THR A 296 -11.26 -3.50 20.70
N LEU A 297 -11.41 -2.59 21.66
CA LEU A 297 -10.58 -1.38 21.75
C LEU A 297 -9.07 -1.73 21.72
N GLY A 298 -8.42 -1.46 20.59
CA GLY A 298 -6.98 -1.64 20.38
C GLY A 298 -6.17 -0.40 20.80
N SER A 299 -4.85 -0.55 20.81
CA SER A 299 -3.90 0.57 21.01
C SER A 299 -3.70 1.44 19.77
N LEU A 300 -4.16 0.98 18.60
CA LEU A 300 -3.99 1.69 17.35
C LEU A 300 -4.86 2.94 17.31
N THR A 301 -4.29 4.06 16.89
CA THR A 301 -5.00 5.31 16.66
C THR A 301 -5.29 5.53 15.18
N LYS A 302 -4.37 5.13 14.28
CA LYS A 302 -4.49 5.40 12.84
C LYS A 302 -3.81 4.33 11.98
N PHE A 303 -4.53 3.86 10.97
CA PHE A 303 -3.95 3.13 9.84
C PHE A 303 -4.02 3.99 8.59
N THR A 304 -2.97 4.02 7.78
CA THR A 304 -2.97 4.70 6.48
C THR A 304 -2.28 3.84 5.45
N ALA A 305 -2.93 3.63 4.30
CA ALA A 305 -2.36 2.95 3.15
C ALA A 305 -2.28 3.91 1.95
N ARG A 306 -1.14 3.93 1.27
CA ARG A 306 -0.92 4.64 0.00
C ARG A 306 -0.51 3.61 -1.05
N ILE A 307 -1.45 3.20 -1.89
CA ILE A 307 -1.23 2.18 -2.91
C ILE A 307 -1.34 2.80 -4.29
N LEU A 308 -0.34 2.58 -5.12
CA LEU A 308 -0.34 2.95 -6.53
C LEU A 308 -0.73 1.75 -7.41
N PHE A 309 -1.61 1.97 -8.36
CA PHE A 309 -1.98 1.02 -9.41
C PHE A 309 -1.41 1.55 -10.73
N PRO A 310 -0.18 1.16 -11.11
CA PRO A 310 0.53 1.72 -12.25
C PRO A 310 -0.05 1.22 -13.57
N GLY A 311 -0.18 2.12 -14.55
CA GLY A 311 -0.69 1.81 -15.89
C GLY A 311 -1.97 2.56 -16.26
N GLU A 312 -2.30 2.55 -17.53
CA GLU A 312 -3.54 3.16 -18.03
C GLU A 312 -4.75 2.30 -17.62
N ASN A 313 -5.89 2.94 -17.30
CA ASN A 313 -7.16 2.27 -16.98
C ASN A 313 -7.16 1.30 -15.78
N THR A 314 -6.20 1.42 -14.86
CA THR A 314 -6.08 0.55 -13.68
C THR A 314 -7.14 0.75 -12.60
N TYR A 315 -8.07 1.69 -12.79
CA TYR A 315 -9.16 1.91 -11.85
C TYR A 315 -10.02 0.64 -11.63
N GLY A 316 -10.19 -0.16 -12.69
CA GLY A 316 -10.88 -1.45 -12.59
C GLY A 316 -10.22 -2.39 -11.60
N SER A 317 -8.87 -2.48 -11.63
CA SER A 317 -8.08 -3.34 -10.74
C SER A 317 -8.14 -2.93 -9.27
N VAL A 318 -8.48 -1.67 -8.95
CA VAL A 318 -8.63 -1.22 -7.55
C VAL A 318 -9.74 -2.01 -6.84
N TRP A 319 -10.84 -2.30 -7.55
CA TRP A 319 -12.06 -2.86 -6.97
C TRP A 319 -12.46 -4.23 -7.54
N GLY A 320 -12.06 -4.51 -8.78
CA GLY A 320 -12.46 -5.70 -9.53
C GLY A 320 -11.54 -6.90 -9.31
N ASP A 321 -10.32 -6.70 -8.80
CA ASP A 321 -9.42 -7.79 -8.47
C ASP A 321 -9.64 -8.24 -7.02
N ASP A 322 -9.92 -9.53 -6.82
CA ASP A 322 -10.08 -10.11 -5.49
C ASP A 322 -8.78 -10.05 -4.67
N ASN A 323 -7.62 -10.05 -5.33
CA ASN A 323 -6.30 -9.93 -4.73
C ASN A 323 -5.83 -8.47 -4.56
N SER A 324 -6.68 -7.49 -4.88
CA SER A 324 -6.38 -6.08 -4.67
C SER A 324 -6.08 -5.81 -3.18
N PRO A 325 -5.01 -5.10 -2.83
CA PRO A 325 -4.72 -4.78 -1.42
C PRO A 325 -5.88 -4.02 -0.75
N VAL A 326 -6.69 -3.29 -1.52
CA VAL A 326 -7.81 -2.50 -1.03
C VAL A 326 -8.95 -3.39 -0.57
N THR A 327 -9.27 -4.43 -1.35
CA THR A 327 -10.33 -5.39 -0.98
C THR A 327 -9.90 -6.12 0.29
N HIS A 328 -8.64 -6.54 0.41
CA HIS A 328 -8.10 -7.15 1.62
C HIS A 328 -8.12 -6.22 2.83
N ILE A 329 -7.71 -4.95 2.69
CA ILE A 329 -7.79 -3.96 3.77
C ILE A 329 -9.24 -3.79 4.23
N LEU A 330 -10.17 -3.54 3.31
CA LEU A 330 -11.57 -3.27 3.64
C LEU A 330 -12.28 -4.50 4.21
N ARG A 331 -11.92 -5.72 3.78
CA ARG A 331 -12.44 -6.97 4.35
C ARG A 331 -11.92 -7.19 5.77
N SER A 332 -10.67 -6.83 6.05
CA SER A 332 -10.04 -7.01 7.37
C SER A 332 -10.45 -5.96 8.42
N ILE A 333 -10.84 -4.74 8.01
CA ILE A 333 -11.30 -3.72 8.96
C ILE A 333 -12.70 -4.09 9.47
N CYS A 334 -12.79 -4.40 10.77
CA CYS A 334 -14.03 -4.82 11.41
C CYS A 334 -14.98 -3.64 11.77
N GLY A 335 -14.47 -2.41 11.81
CA GLY A 335 -15.20 -1.20 12.19
C GLY A 335 -14.26 0.00 12.17
N GLY A 336 -14.79 1.21 12.12
CA GLY A 336 -13.98 2.41 11.96
C GLY A 336 -14.53 3.44 10.99
N LYS A 337 -13.96 4.65 11.07
CA LYS A 337 -14.09 5.65 10.01
C LYS A 337 -12.97 5.44 9.01
N ILE A 338 -13.35 5.09 7.79
CA ILE A 338 -12.47 4.77 6.68
C ILE A 338 -12.65 5.86 5.64
N ASP A 339 -11.65 6.71 5.50
CA ASP A 339 -11.61 7.78 4.53
C ASP A 339 -10.72 7.37 3.35
N MET A 340 -11.28 7.35 2.15
CA MET A 340 -10.58 6.96 0.92
C MET A 340 -10.52 8.14 -0.05
N LYS A 341 -9.34 8.40 -0.60
CA LYS A 341 -9.08 9.38 -1.64
C LYS A 341 -8.49 8.66 -2.85
N VAL A 342 -9.27 8.56 -3.91
CA VAL A 342 -8.88 7.95 -5.19
C VAL A 342 -8.38 9.07 -6.11
N LEU A 343 -7.12 8.97 -6.48
CA LEU A 343 -6.39 9.90 -7.34
C LEU A 343 -6.23 9.26 -8.72
N ARG A 344 -6.88 9.79 -9.75
CA ARG A 344 -6.79 9.23 -11.11
C ARG A 344 -5.91 10.10 -12.01
N CYS A 345 -4.95 9.50 -12.68
CA CYS A 345 -4.19 10.14 -13.76
C CYS A 345 -4.02 9.21 -14.96
N ASN A 346 -3.34 9.71 -15.99
CA ASN A 346 -2.99 8.95 -17.18
C ASN A 346 -1.92 7.87 -16.91
N LEU A 347 -1.09 8.04 -15.88
CA LEU A 347 -0.03 7.05 -15.56
C LEU A 347 -0.50 5.95 -14.59
N GLY A 348 -1.68 6.10 -13.99
CA GLY A 348 -2.14 5.18 -12.95
C GLY A 348 -3.26 5.72 -12.08
N THR A 349 -3.65 4.89 -11.13
CA THR A 349 -4.58 5.26 -10.06
C THR A 349 -3.86 5.19 -8.72
N GLY A 350 -3.78 6.30 -8.01
CA GLY A 350 -3.33 6.35 -6.62
C GLY A 350 -4.51 6.17 -5.68
N LEU A 351 -4.32 5.45 -4.59
CA LEU A 351 -5.29 5.34 -3.51
C LEU A 351 -4.62 5.73 -2.19
N LYS A 352 -5.17 6.73 -1.51
CA LYS A 352 -4.89 6.99 -0.10
C LYS A 352 -6.09 6.55 0.72
N LEU A 353 -5.91 5.56 1.58
CA LEU A 353 -6.91 5.08 2.53
C LEU A 353 -6.41 5.42 3.93
N THR A 354 -7.26 6.02 4.75
CA THR A 354 -7.00 6.26 6.18
C THR A 354 -8.13 5.63 6.97
N ALA A 355 -7.79 4.79 7.95
CA ALA A 355 -8.77 4.17 8.82
C ALA A 355 -8.47 4.53 10.28
N ARG A 356 -9.51 4.94 11.00
CA ARG A 356 -9.49 5.21 12.44
C ARG A 356 -10.45 4.23 13.14
N PRO A 357 -10.06 3.59 14.26
CA PRO A 357 -10.92 2.63 14.92
C PRO A 357 -12.19 3.30 15.46
N LYS A 358 -13.33 2.64 15.25
CA LYS A 358 -14.63 2.98 15.83
C LYS A 358 -15.35 1.65 16.08
N PRO A 359 -15.32 1.12 17.31
CA PRO A 359 -15.65 -0.28 17.58
C PRO A 359 -17.10 -0.66 17.22
N TRP A 360 -18.01 0.30 17.24
CA TRP A 360 -19.45 0.06 17.09
C TRP A 360 -20.04 0.52 15.75
N SER A 361 -19.23 1.12 14.88
CA SER A 361 -19.74 1.73 13.65
C SER A 361 -18.68 1.70 12.56
N ARG A 362 -19.13 1.44 11.33
CA ARG A 362 -18.30 1.47 10.14
C ARG A 362 -18.80 2.58 9.23
N ILE A 363 -17.99 3.60 9.04
CA ILE A 363 -18.27 4.72 8.14
C ILE A 363 -17.21 4.66 7.05
N VAL A 364 -17.64 4.64 5.78
CA VAL A 364 -16.73 4.64 4.64
C VAL A 364 -17.03 5.89 3.81
N SER A 365 -16.05 6.77 3.70
CA SER A 365 -16.11 7.94 2.82
C SER A 365 -15.15 7.71 1.65
N THR A 366 -15.59 8.08 0.44
CA THR A 366 -14.75 7.99 -0.75
C THR A 366 -14.82 9.31 -1.50
N SER A 367 -13.67 9.86 -1.85
CA SER A 367 -13.53 11.03 -2.70
C SER A 367 -12.73 10.68 -3.95
N TRP A 368 -13.14 11.23 -5.08
CA TRP A 368 -12.47 11.06 -6.37
C TRP A 368 -11.85 12.39 -6.78
N VAL A 369 -10.54 12.38 -7.02
CA VAL A 369 -9.79 13.57 -7.40
C VAL A 369 -9.04 13.29 -8.69
N ASN A 370 -9.12 14.24 -9.62
CA ASN A 370 -8.31 14.22 -10.83
C ASN A 370 -6.89 14.60 -10.44
N TRP A 371 -5.97 13.65 -10.52
CA TRP A 371 -4.63 13.76 -9.97
C TRP A 371 -3.74 14.53 -10.93
N LYS A 372 -3.37 15.75 -10.51
CA LYS A 372 -2.53 16.67 -11.29
C LYS A 372 -1.28 17.02 -10.50
N LYS A 373 -0.22 17.43 -11.21
CA LYS A 373 1.07 17.81 -10.60
C LYS A 373 0.96 18.90 -9.51
N GLY A 374 -0.06 19.75 -9.59
CA GLY A 374 -0.33 20.79 -8.58
C GLY A 374 -0.89 20.30 -7.25
N ASP A 375 -1.42 19.07 -7.19
CA ASP A 375 -2.07 18.56 -5.98
C ASP A 375 -1.08 18.20 -4.85
N PHE A 376 0.22 18.17 -5.16
CA PHE A 376 1.31 17.97 -4.18
C PHE A 376 1.79 19.27 -3.54
N MET A 377 1.39 20.43 -4.05
CA MET A 377 1.82 21.72 -3.53
C MET A 377 0.79 22.26 -2.54
N VAL A 378 1.27 22.55 -1.34
CA VAL A 378 0.59 23.04 -0.13
C VAL A 378 -0.65 23.91 -0.40
N GLU A 379 -1.76 23.56 0.26
CA GLU A 379 -2.90 24.45 0.52
C GLU A 379 -2.40 25.70 1.27
N GLY A 380 -1.92 26.71 0.54
CA GLY A 380 -1.40 27.93 1.16
C GLY A 380 -0.81 28.98 0.23
N SER A 381 -0.50 28.67 -1.04
CA SER A 381 0.03 29.66 -1.98
C SER A 381 -0.97 30.01 -3.10
N PRO A 382 -1.70 31.14 -3.02
CA PRO A 382 -2.73 31.51 -4.01
C PRO A 382 -2.18 31.80 -5.41
N ASN A 383 -0.86 31.88 -5.59
CA ASN A 383 -0.21 32.17 -6.87
C ASN A 383 0.30 30.94 -7.64
N ALA A 384 0.28 29.72 -7.06
CA ALA A 384 0.80 28.51 -7.69
C ALA A 384 -0.21 27.81 -8.63
N ALA A 385 -1.52 28.04 -8.43
CA ALA A 385 -2.58 27.35 -9.16
C ALA A 385 -2.59 27.62 -10.68
N ARG A 386 -2.03 28.75 -11.14
CA ARG A 386 -2.07 29.13 -12.57
C ARG A 386 -1.04 28.41 -13.46
N ARG A 387 -0.10 27.64 -12.90
CA ARG A 387 0.90 26.87 -13.68
C ARG A 387 0.80 25.35 -13.56
N ALA A 388 -0.21 24.82 -12.86
CA ALA A 388 -0.37 23.38 -12.61
C ALA A 388 -0.90 22.56 -13.82
N SER A 389 -0.59 22.97 -15.05
CA SER A 389 -0.97 22.26 -16.29
C SER A 389 0.08 21.20 -16.70
N GLY A 390 0.79 20.62 -15.75
CA GLY A 390 1.78 19.57 -16.00
C GLY A 390 1.15 18.17 -15.92
N SER A 391 1.42 17.31 -16.90
CA SER A 391 1.22 15.87 -16.75
C SER A 391 2.09 15.36 -15.59
N LEU A 392 1.57 14.41 -14.82
CA LEU A 392 2.37 13.74 -13.80
C LEU A 392 3.52 12.96 -14.44
N SER A 393 4.62 12.86 -13.72
CA SER A 393 5.79 12.06 -14.04
C SER A 393 5.90 10.86 -13.08
N VAL A 394 6.75 9.90 -13.41
CA VAL A 394 7.03 8.74 -12.54
C VAL A 394 7.57 9.17 -11.17
N SER A 395 8.36 10.25 -11.13
CA SER A 395 8.86 10.83 -9.87
C SER A 395 7.74 11.36 -8.98
N ASP A 396 6.68 11.94 -9.57
CA ASP A 396 5.53 12.42 -8.81
C ASP A 396 4.72 11.25 -8.20
N LEU A 397 4.64 10.11 -8.90
CA LEU A 397 4.03 8.88 -8.39
C LEU A 397 4.83 8.30 -7.22
N ASP A 398 6.17 8.33 -7.32
CA ASP A 398 7.05 7.87 -6.25
C ASP A 398 6.98 8.78 -5.02
N GLN A 399 6.92 10.10 -5.23
CA GLN A 399 6.73 11.08 -4.16
C GLN A 399 5.44 10.82 -3.36
N PHE A 400 4.35 10.44 -4.04
CA PHE A 400 3.11 10.04 -3.39
C PHE A 400 3.29 8.87 -2.42
N LEU A 401 4.06 7.85 -2.82
CA LEU A 401 4.35 6.67 -2.01
C LEU A 401 5.22 7.00 -0.80
N ARG A 402 6.22 7.87 -0.97
CA ARG A 402 7.20 8.22 0.08
C ARG A 402 6.63 8.93 1.30
N GLY A 403 5.36 9.28 1.33
CA GLY A 403 4.81 9.85 2.55
C GLY A 403 4.94 11.37 2.66
N VAL A 404 5.97 11.95 2.03
CA VAL A 404 6.42 13.34 2.20
C VAL A 404 5.25 14.31 2.01
N GLN A 405 4.65 14.73 3.14
CA GLN A 405 4.02 16.04 3.21
C GLN A 405 5.19 17.01 3.14
N CYS A 406 5.25 17.88 2.13
CA CYS A 406 6.17 19.01 2.17
C CYS A 406 5.76 19.89 3.36
N GLY A 407 6.45 19.73 4.49
CA GLY A 407 6.24 20.47 5.72
C GLY A 407 7.37 20.21 6.70
N ALA A 408 8.43 21.01 6.59
CA ALA A 408 9.17 21.53 7.74
C ALA A 408 9.05 23.05 7.67
#